data_AF-A0A444RFQ6-F1
#
_entry.id   AF-A0A444RFQ6-F1
#
_cell.length_a   1.000
_cell.length_b   1.000
_cell.length_c   1.000
_cell.angle_alpha   90.00
_cell.angle_beta   90.00
_cell.angle_gamma   90.00
#
_symmetry.space_group_name_H-M   'P 1'
#
loop_
_entity.id
_entity.type
_entity.pdbx_description
1 polymer ?
#
loop_
_entity_poly.entity_id
_entity_poly.type
_entity_poly.pdbx_seq_one_letter_code
_entity_poly.pdbx_strand_id
1 'polypeptide(L)'
;LVLFMLLFWIPLDMPLKFTLSWMKGAQTIEATSVKQLADAGVRVGDTLRISGTGMCNIRTSGTWSAKTNSPFLPFDCSQIIWNDARSLPLPESELVNKATALTEAVNRQLHPKPEDESRVSASLRSAIQKSGMVLLDDFGDIVLKTADLCSAKDDCVRLKNALVNLGNSKDWDALVKRANAGKLDGVNVLLRPVSAESLDNLVATSTAPFITHETARAAQSLNSPAPGGFLIVSDEGSDFVDQPWPSASLYDYPPQEQWNAFQKLAQMLMHTPFNAEGIVTKIFTDANGTQHIGLHPIPDRSGLWRYLSTTLLLLTMLGSAIYNGVQAWRRYQRHRTRMMKIQAYYESCLNPQLITPSESLIE
;
A
#
# COMPACT_ATOMS: atom_id res chain seq x y z
N LEU A 1 0.23 -27.06 30.39
CA LEU A 1 -0.77 -26.67 29.37
C LEU A 1 -0.80 -25.15 29.19
N VAL A 2 -1.12 -24.35 30.21
CA VAL A 2 -1.07 -22.86 30.13
C VAL A 2 0.30 -22.32 29.71
N LEU A 3 1.41 -22.82 30.28
CA LEU A 3 2.77 -22.46 29.85
C LEU A 3 3.03 -22.75 28.35
N PHE A 4 2.50 -23.87 27.86
CA PHE A 4 2.65 -24.29 26.47
C PHE A 4 1.84 -23.38 25.54
N MET A 5 0.62 -22.98 25.95
CA MET A 5 -0.14 -21.96 25.23
C MET A 5 0.58 -20.62 25.21
N LEU A 6 1.14 -20.15 26.33
CA LEU A 6 1.88 -18.87 26.33
C LEU A 6 3.12 -18.89 25.42
N LEU A 7 3.84 -20.02 25.34
CA LEU A 7 5.04 -20.16 24.51
C LEU A 7 4.77 -20.29 23.00
N PHE A 8 3.65 -20.91 22.63
CA PHE A 8 3.32 -21.17 21.22
C PHE A 8 2.30 -20.18 20.63
N TRP A 9 1.44 -19.55 21.44
CA TRP A 9 0.43 -18.60 20.97
C TRP A 9 0.79 -17.13 21.18
N ILE A 10 1.65 -16.78 22.14
CA ILE A 10 2.09 -15.39 22.27
C ILE A 10 3.39 -15.24 21.48
N PRO A 11 3.48 -14.29 20.54
CA PRO A 11 4.73 -13.98 19.85
C PRO A 11 5.72 -13.37 20.85
N LEU A 12 6.46 -14.21 21.57
CA LEU A 12 7.43 -13.82 22.58
C LEU A 12 8.67 -13.13 21.99
N ASP A 13 8.85 -13.16 20.67
CA ASP A 13 9.96 -12.50 19.97
C ASP A 13 10.01 -10.99 20.29
N MET A 14 8.85 -10.31 20.27
CA MET A 14 8.77 -8.87 20.58
C MET A 14 9.10 -8.57 22.05
N PRO A 15 8.44 -9.16 23.07
CA PRO A 15 8.79 -8.96 24.49
C PRO A 15 10.26 -9.28 24.83
N LEU A 16 10.85 -10.30 24.19
CA LEU A 16 12.26 -10.65 24.39
C LEU A 16 13.18 -9.60 23.77
N LYS A 17 12.92 -9.13 22.54
CA LYS A 17 13.67 -8.03 21.92
C LYS A 17 13.61 -6.76 22.75
N PHE A 18 12.44 -6.42 23.30
CA PHE A 18 12.27 -5.26 24.18
C PHE A 18 13.07 -5.39 25.48
N THR A 19 12.97 -6.51 26.19
CA THR A 19 13.71 -6.72 27.45
C THR A 19 15.22 -6.76 27.24
N LEU A 20 15.69 -7.38 26.15
CA LEU A 20 17.11 -7.39 25.77
C LEU A 20 17.64 -6.00 25.39
N SER A 21 16.85 -5.19 24.68
CA SER A 21 17.27 -3.84 24.32
C SER A 21 17.33 -2.92 25.54
N TRP A 22 16.34 -3.00 26.43
CA TRP A 22 16.31 -2.19 27.65
C TRP A 22 17.50 -2.50 28.57
N MET A 23 17.90 -3.77 28.68
CA MET A 23 19.13 -4.16 29.37
C MET A 23 20.42 -3.68 28.68
N LYS A 24 20.39 -3.48 27.35
CA LYS A 24 21.54 -2.99 26.57
C LYS A 24 21.65 -1.47 26.54
N GLY A 25 20.75 -0.74 27.20
CA GLY A 25 20.77 0.71 27.29
C GLY A 25 20.12 1.41 26.10
N ALA A 26 18.91 0.96 25.71
CA ALA A 26 18.06 1.62 24.72
C ALA A 26 17.99 3.13 24.96
N GLN A 27 18.27 3.93 23.94
CA GLN A 27 18.22 5.39 24.01
C GLN A 27 16.99 5.92 23.27
N THR A 28 16.50 7.06 23.73
CA THR A 28 15.52 7.83 22.95
C THR A 28 16.28 8.73 22.00
N ILE A 29 16.08 8.50 20.70
CA ILE A 29 16.70 9.28 19.62
C ILE A 29 15.61 10.16 19.00
N GLU A 30 15.82 11.46 19.08
CA GLU A 30 14.98 12.45 18.40
C GLU A 30 15.73 12.99 17.18
N ALA A 31 15.10 12.96 16.01
CA ALA A 31 15.68 13.50 14.79
C ALA A 31 14.63 14.22 13.94
N THR A 32 14.98 15.43 13.48
CA THR A 32 14.14 16.23 12.57
C THR A 32 14.72 16.36 11.17
N SER A 33 15.87 15.72 10.91
CA SER A 33 16.53 15.70 9.61
C SER A 33 17.20 14.36 9.33
N VAL A 34 17.34 14.03 8.05
CA VAL A 34 18.01 12.81 7.56
C VAL A 34 19.42 12.71 8.13
N LYS A 35 20.16 13.82 8.14
CA LYS A 35 21.54 13.86 8.66
C LYS A 35 21.60 13.56 10.17
N GLN A 36 20.70 14.13 10.97
CA GLN A 36 20.67 13.84 12.42
C GLN A 36 20.40 12.37 12.70
N LEU A 37 19.47 11.76 11.96
CA LEU A 37 19.16 10.33 12.11
C LEU A 37 20.35 9.45 11.70
N ALA A 38 21.05 9.82 10.63
CA ALA A 38 22.26 9.11 10.18
C ALA A 38 23.40 9.19 11.21
N ASP A 39 23.64 10.37 11.77
CA ASP A 39 24.71 10.60 12.77
C ASP A 39 24.38 9.93 14.12
N ALA A 40 23.10 9.72 14.44
CA ALA A 40 22.67 9.13 15.72
C ALA A 40 23.02 7.64 15.88
N GLY A 41 23.26 6.91 14.77
CA GLY A 41 23.67 5.51 14.83
C GLY A 41 22.63 4.55 15.44
N VAL A 42 21.38 4.67 14.98
CA VAL A 42 20.19 3.92 15.44
C VAL A 42 20.44 2.40 15.52
N ARG A 43 19.96 1.79 16.60
CA ARG A 43 20.05 0.34 16.84
C ARG A 43 18.68 -0.27 17.09
N VAL A 44 18.61 -1.59 16.89
CA VAL A 44 17.40 -2.36 17.21
C VAL A 44 17.11 -2.23 18.71
N GLY A 45 15.91 -1.76 18.99
CA GLY A 45 15.32 -1.57 20.30
C GLY A 45 15.55 -0.19 20.92
N ASP A 46 16.13 0.76 20.19
CA ASP A 46 16.07 2.18 20.53
C ASP A 46 14.64 2.71 20.34
N THR A 47 14.29 3.77 21.06
CA THR A 47 13.04 4.50 20.83
C THR A 47 13.33 5.64 19.88
N LEU A 48 12.70 5.65 18.72
CA LEU A 48 12.78 6.75 17.77
C LEU A 48 11.57 7.66 17.92
N ARG A 49 11.83 8.96 17.88
CA ARG A 49 10.80 9.98 17.68
C ARG A 49 11.30 10.94 16.61
N ILE A 50 10.78 10.76 15.41
CA ILE A 50 11.24 11.46 14.23
C ILE A 50 10.11 12.21 13.57
N SER A 51 10.41 13.40 13.09
CA SER A 51 9.48 14.22 12.32
C SER A 51 10.22 14.86 11.16
N GLY A 52 9.52 15.10 10.07
CA GLY A 52 10.15 15.67 8.89
C GLY A 52 9.18 15.71 7.75
N THR A 53 9.73 15.89 6.55
CA THR A 53 8.98 15.84 5.31
C THR A 53 9.52 14.70 4.47
N GLY A 54 8.62 13.84 4.02
CA GLY A 54 8.95 12.64 3.27
C GLY A 54 7.89 12.32 2.23
N MET A 55 8.09 11.18 1.57
CA MET A 55 7.20 10.66 0.55
C MET A 55 6.55 9.38 1.07
N CYS A 56 5.22 9.27 0.99
CA CYS A 56 4.57 7.99 1.21
C CYS A 56 5.05 6.99 0.14
N ASN A 57 5.43 5.79 0.57
CA ASN A 57 5.88 4.76 -0.34
C ASN A 57 4.75 4.36 -1.30
N ILE A 58 5.10 3.83 -2.47
CA ILE A 58 4.13 3.30 -3.40
C ILE A 58 4.15 1.78 -3.31
N ARG A 59 2.96 1.17 -3.30
CA ARG A 59 2.88 -0.28 -3.18
C ARG A 59 3.46 -0.97 -4.41
N THR A 60 4.53 -1.74 -4.21
CA THR A 60 4.89 -2.85 -5.10
C THR A 60 4.14 -4.10 -4.69
N SER A 61 3.47 -4.75 -5.63
CA SER A 61 3.03 -6.14 -5.45
C SER A 61 4.26 -7.01 -5.14
N GLY A 62 4.37 -7.55 -3.92
CA GLY A 62 5.44 -8.51 -3.65
C GLY A 62 5.67 -8.97 -2.22
N THR A 63 5.62 -8.11 -1.19
CA THR A 63 6.34 -8.48 0.06
C THR A 63 5.77 -8.00 1.40
N TRP A 64 4.71 -7.20 1.45
CA TRP A 64 4.18 -6.71 2.72
C TRP A 64 2.65 -6.74 2.80
N SER A 65 2.12 -7.28 3.90
CA SER A 65 0.69 -7.47 4.17
C SER A 65 0.11 -6.37 5.07
N ALA A 66 0.42 -5.10 4.82
CA ALA A 66 -0.33 -4.00 5.46
C ALA A 66 -1.66 -3.80 4.72
N LYS A 67 -2.74 -3.63 5.49
CA LYS A 67 -4.15 -3.42 5.11
C LYS A 67 -4.44 -3.26 3.61
N THR A 68 -5.28 -4.13 3.07
CA THR A 68 -5.70 -4.13 1.65
C THR A 68 -6.52 -2.90 1.22
N ASN A 69 -7.02 -2.09 2.17
CA ASN A 69 -7.80 -0.88 1.91
C ASN A 69 -7.09 0.35 2.51
N SER A 70 -6.05 0.86 1.85
CA SER A 70 -5.57 2.22 2.13
C SER A 70 -6.42 3.22 1.33
N PRO A 71 -6.91 4.31 1.95
CA PRO A 71 -7.65 5.34 1.22
C PRO A 71 -6.75 6.10 0.22
N PHE A 72 -5.43 6.06 0.42
CA PHE A 72 -4.45 6.76 -0.41
C PHE A 72 -3.91 5.96 -1.59
N LEU A 73 -4.49 4.80 -1.92
CA LEU A 73 -4.01 3.96 -3.03
C LEU A 73 -3.77 4.79 -4.30
N PRO A 74 -2.61 4.63 -4.96
CA PRO A 74 -1.59 3.59 -4.77
C PRO A 74 -0.52 3.88 -3.68
N PHE A 75 -0.61 5.01 -2.98
CA PHE A 75 0.32 5.37 -1.91
C PHE A 75 0.01 4.60 -0.60
N ASP A 76 1.07 4.30 0.14
CA ASP A 76 1.07 3.61 1.42
C ASP A 76 1.84 4.46 2.45
N CYS A 77 1.10 5.24 3.23
CA CYS A 77 1.68 6.14 4.23
C CYS A 77 2.03 5.46 5.55
N SER A 78 1.84 4.14 5.65
CA SER A 78 2.47 3.31 6.69
C SER A 78 3.97 3.08 6.42
N GLN A 79 4.45 3.53 5.27
CA GLN A 79 5.84 3.48 4.87
C GLN A 79 6.26 4.86 4.34
N ILE A 80 7.27 5.48 4.95
CA ILE A 80 7.75 6.81 4.56
C ILE A 80 9.18 6.70 4.06
N ILE A 81 9.41 7.18 2.84
CA ILE A 81 10.72 7.42 2.27
C ILE A 81 11.16 8.80 2.74
N TRP A 82 12.27 8.85 3.47
CA TRP A 82 12.85 10.09 3.99
C TRP A 82 14.31 10.24 3.52
N ASN A 83 14.53 11.17 2.59
CA ASN A 83 15.84 11.47 2.03
C ASN A 83 15.95 12.98 1.70
N ASP A 84 17.18 13.43 1.45
CA ASP A 84 17.46 14.81 1.01
C ASP A 84 17.49 14.94 -0.53
N ALA A 85 16.88 13.98 -1.23
CA ALA A 85 16.84 14.01 -2.70
C ALA A 85 15.87 15.09 -3.19
N ARG A 86 16.08 15.57 -4.42
CA ARG A 86 15.11 16.48 -5.05
C ARG A 86 13.78 15.76 -5.21
N SER A 87 12.69 16.45 -4.88
CA SER A 87 11.34 15.93 -5.07
C SER A 87 11.12 15.55 -6.54
N LEU A 88 10.45 14.43 -6.74
CA LEU A 88 10.04 14.02 -8.09
C LEU A 88 9.03 15.04 -8.62
N PRO A 89 9.14 15.46 -9.89
CA PRO A 89 8.12 16.30 -10.50
C PRO A 89 6.79 15.55 -10.53
N LEU A 90 5.69 16.31 -10.60
CA LEU A 90 4.39 15.70 -10.82
C LEU A 90 4.39 14.95 -12.16
N PRO A 91 3.77 13.76 -12.23
CA PRO A 91 3.69 13.03 -13.48
C PRO A 91 2.96 13.83 -14.56
N GLU A 92 3.53 13.85 -15.75
CA GLU A 92 2.95 14.44 -16.96
C GLU A 92 2.82 13.36 -18.04
N SER A 93 1.75 13.42 -18.83
CA SER A 93 1.53 12.48 -19.95
C SER A 93 0.89 13.20 -21.13
N GLU A 94 1.60 13.21 -22.26
CA GLU A 94 1.10 13.77 -23.51
C GLU A 94 -0.13 13.00 -24.02
N LEU A 95 -0.18 11.68 -23.80
CA LEU A 95 -1.33 10.84 -24.17
C LEU A 95 -2.58 11.23 -23.37
N VAL A 96 -2.42 11.45 -22.07
CA VAL A 96 -3.53 11.93 -21.23
C VAL A 96 -3.97 13.32 -21.66
N ASN A 97 -3.03 14.22 -21.95
CA ASN A 97 -3.36 15.56 -22.44
C ASN A 97 -4.17 15.50 -23.75
N LYS A 98 -3.80 14.62 -24.69
CA LYS A 98 -4.56 14.38 -25.94
C LYS A 98 -5.94 13.80 -25.67
N ALA A 99 -6.05 12.83 -24.77
CA ALA A 99 -7.31 12.19 -24.39
C ALA A 99 -8.29 13.18 -23.70
N THR A 100 -7.77 14.00 -22.79
CA THR A 100 -8.52 15.06 -22.12
C THR A 100 -8.94 16.12 -23.13
N ALA A 101 -8.05 16.58 -24.01
CA ALA A 101 -8.38 17.57 -25.04
C ALA A 101 -9.49 17.08 -25.99
N LEU A 102 -9.49 15.80 -26.37
CA LEU A 102 -10.56 15.20 -27.19
C LEU A 102 -11.89 15.18 -26.43
N THR A 103 -11.86 14.73 -25.17
CA THR A 103 -13.06 14.64 -24.31
C THR A 103 -13.65 16.03 -24.06
N GLU A 104 -12.81 17.03 -23.76
CA GLU A 104 -13.22 18.41 -23.57
C GLU A 104 -13.77 19.04 -24.85
N ALA A 105 -13.13 18.80 -26.00
CA ALA A 105 -13.60 19.32 -27.27
C ALA A 105 -15.00 18.80 -27.65
N VAL A 106 -15.25 17.52 -27.41
CA VAL A 106 -16.56 16.90 -27.63
C VAL A 106 -17.58 17.44 -26.63
N ASN A 107 -17.26 17.45 -25.33
CA ASN A 107 -18.16 17.95 -24.30
C ASN A 107 -18.53 19.42 -24.51
N ARG A 108 -17.57 20.27 -24.89
CA ARG A 108 -17.80 21.69 -25.21
C ARG A 108 -18.78 21.88 -26.36
N GLN A 109 -18.66 21.07 -27.41
CA GLN A 109 -19.56 21.17 -28.57
C GLN A 109 -20.94 20.58 -28.29
N LEU A 110 -21.03 19.52 -27.48
CA LEU A 110 -22.31 18.90 -27.12
C LEU A 110 -23.09 19.71 -26.06
N HIS A 111 -22.37 20.34 -25.13
CA HIS A 111 -22.91 21.11 -24.02
C HIS A 111 -22.30 22.53 -23.95
N PRO A 112 -22.55 23.38 -24.97
CA PRO A 112 -21.93 24.69 -25.06
C PRO A 112 -22.42 25.63 -23.96
N LYS A 113 -21.49 26.35 -23.32
CA LYS A 113 -21.76 27.41 -22.35
C LYS A 113 -21.94 28.76 -23.05
N PRO A 114 -22.59 29.75 -22.41
CA PRO A 114 -22.80 31.07 -23.00
C PRO A 114 -21.49 31.80 -23.37
N GLU A 115 -20.42 31.55 -22.61
CA GLU A 115 -19.08 32.10 -22.84
C GLU A 115 -18.27 31.42 -23.95
N ASP A 116 -18.72 30.28 -24.49
CA ASP A 116 -17.95 29.55 -25.50
C ASP A 116 -17.99 30.29 -26.85
N GLU A 117 -16.82 30.61 -27.39
CA GLU A 117 -16.68 31.09 -28.77
C GLU A 117 -17.16 30.01 -29.72
N SER A 118 -18.28 30.27 -30.38
CA SER A 118 -18.85 29.35 -31.36
C SER A 118 -18.85 30.00 -32.73
N ARG A 119 -18.58 29.17 -33.74
CA ARG A 119 -18.48 29.59 -35.14
C ARG A 119 -19.83 29.98 -35.77
N VAL A 120 -20.90 29.94 -34.98
CA VAL A 120 -22.29 30.12 -35.41
C VAL A 120 -22.95 31.27 -34.65
N SER A 121 -23.93 31.96 -35.24
CA SER A 121 -24.65 33.03 -34.58
C SER A 121 -25.48 32.52 -33.38
N ALA A 122 -25.58 33.32 -32.32
CA ALA A 122 -26.35 32.97 -31.12
C ALA A 122 -27.83 32.67 -31.42
N SER A 123 -28.42 33.35 -32.42
CA SER A 123 -29.80 33.13 -32.85
C SER A 123 -30.01 31.76 -33.50
N LEU A 124 -29.09 31.31 -34.35
CA LEU A 124 -29.16 29.99 -35.00
C LEU A 124 -28.93 28.87 -33.96
N ARG A 125 -27.99 29.05 -33.04
CA ARG A 125 -27.77 28.09 -31.94
C ARG A 125 -29.02 27.94 -31.06
N SER A 126 -29.64 29.06 -30.68
CA SER A 126 -30.88 29.04 -29.89
C SER A 126 -32.03 28.36 -30.64
N ALA A 127 -32.16 28.58 -31.95
CA ALA A 127 -33.18 27.91 -32.76
C ALA A 127 -32.97 26.39 -32.84
N ILE A 128 -31.72 25.95 -32.99
CA ILE A 128 -31.36 24.52 -33.03
C ILE A 128 -31.60 23.86 -31.67
N GLN A 129 -31.20 24.50 -30.57
CA GLN A 129 -31.48 23.99 -29.22
C GLN A 129 -32.98 23.91 -28.94
N LYS A 130 -33.77 24.90 -29.37
CA LYS A 130 -35.25 24.86 -29.28
C LYS A 130 -35.87 23.73 -30.10
N SER A 131 -35.22 23.31 -31.18
CA SER A 131 -35.64 22.15 -31.98
C SER A 131 -35.26 20.80 -31.35
N GLY A 132 -34.57 20.80 -30.21
CA GLY A 132 -34.11 19.61 -29.53
C GLY A 132 -32.95 18.90 -30.25
N MET A 133 -32.26 19.58 -31.17
CA MET A 133 -31.06 19.04 -31.83
C MET A 133 -29.79 19.64 -31.22
N VAL A 134 -28.71 18.88 -31.29
CA VAL A 134 -27.37 19.28 -30.86
C VAL A 134 -26.53 19.58 -32.09
N LEU A 135 -25.80 20.70 -32.06
CA LEU A 135 -24.96 21.14 -33.16
C LEU A 135 -23.49 20.94 -32.78
N LEU A 136 -22.75 20.19 -33.59
CA LEU A 136 -21.29 20.24 -33.60
C LEU A 136 -20.86 21.32 -34.60
N ASP A 137 -20.36 22.43 -34.09
CA ASP A 137 -19.95 23.60 -34.88
C ASP A 137 -18.47 23.57 -35.31
N ASP A 138 -17.69 22.65 -34.75
CA ASP A 138 -16.30 22.39 -35.12
C ASP A 138 -16.02 20.88 -35.18
N PHE A 139 -16.71 20.21 -36.09
CA PHE A 139 -16.53 18.78 -36.32
C PHE A 139 -15.08 18.43 -36.75
N GLY A 140 -14.40 19.35 -37.43
CA GLY A 140 -13.00 19.19 -37.82
C GLY A 140 -12.06 19.02 -36.63
N ASP A 141 -12.23 19.84 -35.58
CA ASP A 141 -11.43 19.75 -34.35
C ASP A 141 -11.55 18.37 -33.67
N ILE A 142 -12.76 17.81 -33.59
CA ILE A 142 -12.98 16.45 -33.04
C ILE A 142 -12.23 15.39 -33.85
N VAL A 143 -12.28 15.48 -35.19
CA VAL A 143 -11.56 14.56 -36.08
C VAL A 143 -10.05 14.65 -35.88
N LEU A 144 -9.50 15.86 -35.82
CA LEU A 144 -8.05 16.08 -35.66
C LEU A 144 -7.57 15.59 -34.29
N LYS A 145 -8.27 15.93 -33.20
CA LYS A 145 -7.92 15.44 -31.85
C LYS A 145 -8.05 13.92 -31.73
N THR A 146 -9.02 13.32 -32.43
CA THR A 146 -9.12 11.86 -32.50
C THR A 146 -7.95 11.25 -33.27
N ALA A 147 -7.48 11.88 -34.35
CA ALA A 147 -6.30 11.43 -35.10
C ALA A 147 -5.01 11.52 -34.26
N ASP A 148 -4.88 12.59 -33.48
CA ASP A 148 -3.72 12.81 -32.62
C ASP A 148 -3.61 11.79 -31.48
N LEU A 149 -4.75 11.41 -30.87
CA LEU A 149 -4.79 10.40 -29.82
C LEU A 149 -4.68 8.97 -30.40
N CYS A 150 -5.51 8.66 -31.39
CA CYS A 150 -5.71 7.31 -31.91
C CYS A 150 -4.81 7.04 -33.12
N SER A 151 -3.50 7.23 -32.94
CA SER A 151 -2.53 7.20 -34.03
C SER A 151 -2.30 5.80 -34.64
N ALA A 152 -2.46 4.73 -33.85
CA ALA A 152 -2.30 3.37 -34.38
C ALA A 152 -3.54 2.96 -35.19
N LYS A 153 -3.35 2.03 -36.13
CA LYS A 153 -4.42 1.56 -37.03
C LYS A 153 -5.59 0.96 -36.25
N ASP A 154 -5.29 0.22 -35.19
CA ASP A 154 -6.27 -0.52 -34.40
C ASP A 154 -6.80 0.28 -33.19
N ASP A 155 -6.33 1.51 -33.00
CA ASP A 155 -6.83 2.39 -31.94
C ASP A 155 -8.20 2.98 -32.31
N CYS A 156 -9.10 3.03 -31.33
CA CYS A 156 -10.37 3.76 -31.42
C CYS A 156 -11.23 3.41 -32.63
N VAL A 157 -11.17 2.17 -33.15
CA VAL A 157 -11.85 1.75 -34.40
C VAL A 157 -13.34 2.13 -34.42
N ARG A 158 -14.04 1.93 -33.29
CA ARG A 158 -15.46 2.28 -33.17
C ARG A 158 -15.71 3.79 -33.30
N LEU A 159 -14.88 4.60 -32.64
CA LEU A 159 -14.97 6.06 -32.72
C LEU A 159 -14.63 6.56 -34.12
N LYS A 160 -13.53 6.07 -34.72
CA LYS A 160 -13.15 6.40 -36.10
C LYS A 160 -14.29 6.12 -37.08
N ASN A 161 -14.91 4.94 -36.99
CA ASN A 161 -16.04 4.57 -37.85
C ASN A 161 -17.27 5.46 -37.63
N ALA A 162 -17.59 5.81 -36.38
CA ALA A 162 -18.68 6.73 -36.09
C ALA A 162 -18.44 8.12 -36.70
N LEU A 163 -17.22 8.66 -36.57
CA LEU A 163 -16.84 9.95 -37.15
C LEU A 163 -16.86 9.91 -38.69
N VAL A 164 -16.40 8.82 -39.32
CA VAL A 164 -16.49 8.65 -40.78
C VAL A 164 -17.93 8.72 -41.27
N ASN A 165 -18.85 8.07 -40.56
CA ASN A 165 -20.28 8.11 -40.88
C ASN A 165 -20.89 9.50 -40.67
N LEU A 166 -20.57 10.16 -39.56
CA LEU A 166 -21.04 11.52 -39.27
C LEU A 166 -20.50 12.56 -40.27
N GLY A 167 -19.24 12.42 -40.69
CA GLY A 167 -18.59 13.30 -41.65
C GLY A 167 -18.91 13.01 -43.11
N ASN A 168 -19.75 11.99 -43.39
CA ASN A 168 -20.05 11.49 -44.73
C ASN A 168 -18.76 11.33 -45.58
N SER A 169 -17.77 10.64 -45.02
CA SER A 169 -16.48 10.36 -45.66
C SER A 169 -16.40 8.89 -46.07
N LYS A 170 -15.53 8.59 -47.05
CA LYS A 170 -15.32 7.22 -47.53
C LYS A 170 -14.60 6.36 -46.49
N ASP A 171 -13.57 6.91 -45.88
CA ASP A 171 -12.71 6.25 -44.89
C ASP A 171 -12.09 7.29 -43.94
N TRP A 172 -11.41 6.80 -42.91
CA TRP A 172 -10.77 7.60 -41.88
C TRP A 172 -9.70 8.53 -42.44
N ASP A 173 -8.83 8.02 -43.31
CA ASP A 173 -7.73 8.80 -43.89
C ASP A 173 -8.25 9.95 -44.76
N ALA A 174 -9.30 9.71 -45.55
CA ALA A 174 -9.96 10.75 -46.32
C ALA A 174 -10.62 11.80 -45.43
N LEU A 175 -11.19 11.40 -44.28
CA LEU A 175 -11.80 12.32 -43.34
C LEU A 175 -10.75 13.22 -42.68
N VAL A 176 -9.67 12.63 -42.18
CA VAL A 176 -8.54 13.37 -41.56
C VAL A 176 -7.89 14.32 -42.57
N LYS A 177 -7.72 13.89 -43.83
CA LYS A 177 -7.21 14.76 -44.90
C LYS A 177 -8.12 15.96 -45.18
N ARG A 178 -9.44 15.77 -45.12
CA ARG A 178 -10.41 16.88 -45.25
C ARG A 178 -10.33 17.84 -44.07
N ALA A 179 -10.21 17.31 -42.85
CA ALA A 179 -10.06 18.10 -41.63
C ALA A 179 -8.79 18.97 -41.69
N ASN A 180 -7.64 18.37 -42.00
CA ASN A 180 -6.35 19.07 -42.13
C ASN A 180 -6.35 20.15 -43.22
N ALA A 181 -7.13 19.96 -44.28
CA ALA A 181 -7.25 20.93 -45.37
C ALA A 181 -8.25 22.07 -45.06
N GLY A 182 -8.80 22.13 -43.83
CA GLY A 182 -9.85 23.10 -43.46
C GLY A 182 -11.18 22.87 -44.19
N LYS A 183 -11.34 21.75 -44.91
CA LYS A 183 -12.57 21.46 -45.69
C LYS A 183 -13.75 21.05 -44.81
N LEU A 184 -13.53 20.89 -43.51
CA LEU A 184 -14.56 20.68 -42.51
C LEU A 184 -14.92 21.97 -41.77
N ASP A 185 -14.22 23.08 -42.04
CA ASP A 185 -14.57 24.38 -41.48
C ASP A 185 -15.93 24.84 -42.04
N GLY A 186 -16.92 24.98 -41.16
CA GLY A 186 -18.30 25.30 -41.54
C GLY A 186 -19.20 24.08 -41.82
N VAL A 187 -18.67 22.85 -41.69
CA VAL A 187 -19.49 21.63 -41.69
C VAL A 187 -20.11 21.46 -40.31
N ASN A 188 -21.36 21.90 -40.22
CA ASN A 188 -22.20 21.78 -39.04
C ASN A 188 -22.86 20.40 -39.01
N VAL A 189 -22.53 19.57 -38.03
CA VAL A 189 -23.18 18.26 -37.86
C VAL A 189 -24.33 18.42 -36.86
N LEU A 190 -25.55 18.10 -37.32
CA LEU A 190 -26.74 18.12 -36.48
C LEU A 190 -27.03 16.71 -35.97
N LEU A 191 -27.03 16.57 -34.65
CA LEU A 191 -27.28 15.31 -33.96
C LEU A 191 -28.61 15.37 -33.22
N ARG A 192 -29.31 14.24 -33.19
CA ARG A 192 -30.38 14.03 -32.21
C ARG A 192 -29.74 13.85 -30.83
N PRO A 193 -30.44 14.16 -29.73
CA PRO A 193 -29.89 14.04 -28.37
C PRO A 193 -29.29 12.66 -28.07
N VAL A 194 -29.98 11.59 -28.47
CA VAL A 194 -29.49 10.21 -28.29
C VAL A 194 -28.19 9.95 -29.07
N SER A 195 -28.04 10.53 -30.26
CA SER A 195 -26.82 10.39 -31.06
C SER A 195 -25.66 11.22 -30.48
N ALA A 196 -25.96 12.38 -29.91
CA ALA A 196 -25.00 13.19 -29.17
C ALA A 196 -24.48 12.46 -27.92
N GLU A 197 -25.39 11.90 -27.11
CA GLU A 197 -25.04 11.08 -25.95
C GLU A 197 -24.28 9.81 -26.34
N SER A 198 -24.65 9.17 -27.45
CA SER A 198 -23.91 8.01 -27.96
C SER A 198 -22.50 8.37 -28.42
N LEU A 199 -22.29 9.55 -28.99
CA LEU A 199 -20.96 10.06 -29.36
C LEU A 199 -20.13 10.35 -28.10
N ASP A 200 -20.71 11.02 -27.11
CA ASP A 200 -20.06 11.33 -25.83
C ASP A 200 -19.56 10.05 -25.13
N ASN A 201 -20.45 9.07 -24.96
CA ASN A 201 -20.11 7.77 -24.37
C ASN A 201 -19.05 7.01 -25.18
N LEU A 202 -19.11 7.11 -26.51
CA LEU A 202 -18.13 6.45 -27.38
C LEU A 202 -16.74 7.07 -27.24
N VAL A 203 -16.67 8.40 -27.09
CA VAL A 203 -15.43 9.13 -26.83
C VAL A 203 -14.90 8.74 -25.45
N ALA A 204 -15.71 8.84 -24.40
CA ALA A 204 -15.32 8.47 -23.04
C ALA A 204 -14.80 7.02 -22.95
N THR A 205 -15.49 6.07 -23.60
CA THR A 205 -15.07 4.67 -23.64
C THR A 205 -13.78 4.46 -24.45
N SER A 206 -13.56 5.25 -25.50
CA SER A 206 -12.37 5.15 -26.34
C SER A 206 -11.13 5.79 -25.71
N THR A 207 -11.30 6.84 -24.91
CA THR A 207 -10.21 7.55 -24.23
C THR A 207 -9.82 6.90 -22.90
N ALA A 208 -10.76 6.25 -22.20
CA ALA A 208 -10.54 5.64 -20.89
C ALA A 208 -9.29 4.73 -20.79
N PRO A 209 -9.02 3.80 -21.72
CA PRO A 209 -7.85 2.92 -21.61
C PRO A 209 -6.52 3.68 -21.62
N PHE A 210 -6.42 4.76 -22.39
CA PHE A 210 -5.21 5.60 -22.43
C PHE A 210 -4.95 6.23 -21.06
N ILE A 211 -6.00 6.79 -20.44
CA ILE A 211 -5.86 7.47 -19.15
C ILE A 211 -5.55 6.47 -18.03
N THR A 212 -6.28 5.37 -17.95
CA THR A 212 -6.05 4.37 -16.89
C THR A 212 -4.67 3.71 -17.02
N HIS A 213 -4.23 3.38 -18.24
CA HIS A 213 -2.92 2.78 -18.46
C HIS A 213 -1.79 3.75 -18.09
N GLU A 214 -1.88 5.00 -18.55
CA GLU A 214 -0.87 6.03 -18.22
C GLU A 214 -0.86 6.36 -16.73
N THR A 215 -2.02 6.40 -16.07
CA THR A 215 -2.11 6.58 -14.60
C THR A 215 -1.38 5.45 -13.87
N ALA A 216 -1.64 4.19 -14.23
CA ALA A 216 -0.98 3.04 -13.61
C ALA A 216 0.53 3.04 -13.88
N ARG A 217 0.95 3.36 -15.10
CA ARG A 217 2.36 3.49 -15.48
C ARG A 217 3.06 4.59 -14.70
N ALA A 218 2.42 5.75 -14.56
CA ALA A 218 2.94 6.87 -13.78
C ALA A 218 3.07 6.51 -12.29
N ALA A 219 2.07 5.86 -11.70
CA ALA A 219 2.15 5.35 -10.33
C ALA A 219 3.34 4.38 -10.14
N GLN A 220 3.57 3.47 -11.08
CA GLN A 220 4.72 2.56 -11.04
C GLN A 220 6.06 3.30 -11.18
N SER A 221 6.13 4.36 -11.98
CA SER A 221 7.37 5.12 -12.16
C SER A 221 7.81 5.83 -10.87
N LEU A 222 6.85 6.27 -10.04
CA LEU A 222 7.11 6.90 -8.76
C LEU A 222 7.61 5.92 -7.68
N ASN A 223 7.53 4.61 -7.93
CA ASN A 223 8.02 3.57 -7.03
C ASN A 223 9.56 3.35 -7.12
N SER A 224 10.30 4.25 -7.79
CA SER A 224 11.76 4.24 -7.80
C SER A 224 12.28 5.39 -6.93
N PRO A 225 12.36 5.22 -5.59
CA PRO A 225 12.89 6.27 -4.74
C PRO A 225 14.36 6.55 -5.08
N ALA A 226 14.77 7.80 -4.90
CA ALA A 226 16.17 8.17 -5.01
C ALA A 226 17.02 7.35 -4.02
N PRO A 227 18.24 6.92 -4.40
CA PRO A 227 19.08 6.09 -3.57
C PRO A 227 19.47 6.80 -2.26
N GLY A 228 19.65 6.02 -1.19
CA GLY A 228 20.02 6.51 0.13
C GLY A 228 18.85 6.94 1.01
N GLY A 229 19.17 7.56 2.15
CA GLY A 229 18.19 7.97 3.16
C GLY A 229 17.60 6.78 3.93
N PHE A 230 16.34 6.93 4.36
CA PHE A 230 15.65 5.98 5.24
C PHE A 230 14.30 5.59 4.66
N LEU A 231 13.94 4.32 4.79
CA LEU A 231 12.56 3.85 4.66
C LEU A 231 12.04 3.49 6.05
N ILE A 232 11.11 4.28 6.56
CA ILE A 232 10.49 4.08 7.87
C ILE A 232 9.22 3.27 7.66
N VAL A 233 9.09 2.12 8.32
CA VAL A 233 7.97 1.18 8.12
C VAL A 233 7.23 0.97 9.44
N SER A 234 5.91 1.11 9.44
CA SER A 234 5.07 0.71 10.57
C SER A 234 4.83 -0.80 10.55
N ASP A 235 5.26 -1.48 11.61
CA ASP A 235 5.02 -2.92 11.79
C ASP A 235 3.52 -3.26 11.93
N GLU A 236 2.72 -2.32 12.42
CA GLU A 236 1.26 -2.48 12.57
C GLU A 236 0.45 -1.93 11.38
N GLY A 237 1.12 -1.31 10.39
CA GLY A 237 0.46 -0.71 9.24
C GLY A 237 -0.38 0.53 9.59
N SER A 238 0.03 1.28 10.61
CA SER A 238 -0.51 2.61 10.93
C SER A 238 0.11 3.66 10.02
N ASP A 239 -0.68 4.62 9.57
CA ASP A 239 -0.17 5.74 8.78
C ASP A 239 0.65 6.69 9.65
N PHE A 240 1.73 7.24 9.09
CA PHE A 240 2.60 8.23 9.75
C PHE A 240 2.21 9.69 9.44
N VAL A 241 1.09 9.89 8.75
CA VAL A 241 0.68 11.19 8.20
C VAL A 241 -0.74 11.53 8.66
N ASP A 242 -0.96 12.82 8.93
CA ASP A 242 -2.26 13.37 9.35
C ASP A 242 -3.01 14.03 8.18
N GLN A 243 -2.90 13.46 6.98
CA GLN A 243 -3.55 14.01 5.78
C GLN A 243 -5.05 13.67 5.75
N PRO A 244 -5.91 14.58 5.24
CA PRO A 244 -7.31 14.28 5.07
C PRO A 244 -7.48 13.15 4.04
N TRP A 245 -8.37 12.21 4.35
CA TRP A 245 -8.62 11.09 3.46
C TRP A 245 -9.34 11.59 2.20
N PRO A 246 -8.99 11.08 1.00
CA PRO A 246 -9.72 11.38 -0.21
C PRO A 246 -11.16 10.87 -0.10
N SER A 247 -12.08 11.55 -0.79
CA SER A 247 -13.52 11.23 -0.78
C SER A 247 -13.85 9.88 -1.43
N ALA A 248 -12.99 9.43 -2.37
CA ALA A 248 -13.10 8.16 -3.08
C ALA A 248 -11.70 7.62 -3.35
N SER A 249 -11.57 6.31 -3.57
CA SER A 249 -10.29 5.72 -3.98
C SER A 249 -9.94 6.17 -5.40
N LEU A 250 -8.65 6.22 -5.75
CA LEU A 250 -8.21 6.62 -7.08
C LEU A 250 -8.91 5.85 -8.21
N TYR A 251 -9.11 4.55 -8.01
CA TYR A 251 -9.69 3.67 -9.03
C TYR A 251 -11.22 3.69 -9.06
N ASP A 252 -11.86 4.39 -8.12
CA ASP A 252 -13.32 4.62 -8.12
C ASP A 252 -13.70 5.87 -8.93
N TYR A 253 -12.72 6.74 -9.25
CA TYR A 253 -12.95 7.89 -10.11
C TYR A 253 -13.19 7.43 -11.56
N PRO A 254 -14.07 8.14 -12.29
CA PRO A 254 -14.20 7.89 -13.71
C PRO A 254 -12.88 8.25 -14.43
N PRO A 255 -12.52 7.56 -15.53
CA PRO A 255 -11.21 7.68 -16.17
C PRO A 255 -10.79 9.12 -16.49
N GLN A 256 -11.73 9.96 -16.93
CA GLN A 256 -11.47 11.37 -17.24
C GLN A 256 -11.01 12.21 -16.03
N GLU A 257 -11.42 11.84 -14.81
CA GLU A 257 -11.01 12.53 -13.57
C GLU A 257 -9.85 11.82 -12.88
N GLN A 258 -9.64 10.55 -13.19
CA GLN A 258 -8.67 9.68 -12.54
C GLN A 258 -7.26 10.25 -12.56
N TRP A 259 -6.79 10.79 -13.70
CA TRP A 259 -5.46 11.38 -13.79
C TRP A 259 -5.29 12.61 -12.88
N ASN A 260 -6.28 13.50 -12.88
CA ASN A 260 -6.26 14.69 -12.03
C ASN A 260 -6.32 14.33 -10.55
N ALA A 261 -7.11 13.31 -10.18
CA ALA A 261 -7.16 12.76 -8.83
C ALA A 261 -5.80 12.18 -8.42
N PHE A 262 -5.14 11.43 -9.32
CA PHE A 262 -3.80 10.91 -9.09
C PHE A 262 -2.77 12.03 -8.90
N GLN A 263 -2.76 13.05 -9.75
CA GLN A 263 -1.85 14.20 -9.61
C GLN A 263 -2.04 14.94 -8.29
N LYS A 264 -3.28 15.13 -7.84
CA LYS A 264 -3.58 15.72 -6.52
C LYS A 264 -3.07 14.86 -5.37
N LEU A 265 -3.27 13.54 -5.44
CA LEU A 265 -2.73 12.61 -4.45
C LEU A 265 -1.20 12.63 -4.43
N ALA A 266 -0.56 12.58 -5.60
CA ALA A 266 0.90 12.67 -5.72
C ALA A 266 1.44 13.99 -5.15
N GLN A 267 0.78 15.12 -5.45
CA GLN A 267 1.16 16.42 -4.91
C GLN A 267 1.08 16.46 -3.37
N MET A 268 0.06 15.82 -2.80
CA MET A 268 -0.15 15.76 -1.36
C MET A 268 0.87 14.83 -0.67
N LEU A 269 1.15 13.66 -1.24
CA LEU A 269 1.82 12.56 -0.55
C LEU A 269 3.30 12.40 -0.90
N MET A 270 3.81 13.05 -1.96
CA MET A 270 5.23 13.04 -2.30
C MET A 270 6.09 13.97 -1.45
N HIS A 271 5.47 14.94 -0.77
CA HIS A 271 6.15 15.88 0.12
C HIS A 271 5.25 16.19 1.32
N THR A 272 4.90 15.14 2.05
CA THR A 272 4.00 15.25 3.21
C THR A 272 4.81 15.37 4.50
N PRO A 273 4.42 16.27 5.42
CA PRO A 273 4.91 16.18 6.78
C PRO A 273 4.48 14.83 7.37
N PHE A 274 5.39 14.22 8.12
CA PHE A 274 5.13 12.97 8.84
C PHE A 274 5.68 13.06 10.25
N ASN A 275 5.07 12.27 11.14
CA ASN A 275 5.56 12.03 12.48
C ASN A 275 5.58 10.52 12.70
N ALA A 276 6.74 9.99 13.06
CA ALA A 276 6.90 8.58 13.39
C ALA A 276 7.50 8.44 14.78
N GLU A 277 6.78 7.73 15.64
CA GLU A 277 7.22 7.42 17.00
C GLU A 277 7.06 5.93 17.24
N GLY A 278 8.10 5.29 17.75
CA GLY A 278 8.09 3.86 17.94
C GLY A 278 9.42 3.32 18.41
N ILE A 279 9.41 2.04 18.75
CA ILE A 279 10.62 1.31 19.08
C ILE A 279 11.10 0.59 17.83
N VAL A 280 12.42 0.64 17.58
CA VAL A 280 13.02 0.04 16.41
C VAL A 280 13.05 -1.47 16.55
N THR A 281 12.43 -2.19 15.62
CA THR A 281 12.35 -3.66 15.66
C THR A 281 13.27 -4.32 14.65
N LYS A 282 13.54 -3.65 13.54
CA LYS A 282 14.35 -4.14 12.43
C LYS A 282 15.14 -3.00 11.81
N ILE A 283 16.42 -3.25 11.50
CA ILE A 283 17.27 -2.36 10.71
C ILE A 283 17.99 -3.20 9.66
N PHE A 284 17.91 -2.82 8.40
CA PHE A 284 18.75 -3.37 7.33
C PHE A 284 18.94 -2.33 6.22
N THR A 285 19.99 -2.48 5.42
CA THR A 285 20.24 -1.59 4.28
C THR A 285 20.00 -2.38 3.00
N ASP A 286 19.26 -1.79 2.05
CA ASP A 286 19.03 -2.41 0.75
C ASP A 286 20.18 -2.15 -0.24
N ALA A 287 20.06 -2.71 -1.45
CA ALA A 287 21.06 -2.55 -2.50
C ALA A 287 21.19 -1.09 -3.00
N ASN A 288 20.19 -0.25 -2.76
CA ASN A 288 20.19 1.17 -3.14
C ASN A 288 20.84 2.06 -2.07
N GLY A 289 21.29 1.46 -0.95
CA GLY A 289 21.88 2.18 0.17
C GLY A 289 20.84 2.85 1.08
N THR A 290 19.55 2.57 0.90
CA THR A 290 18.48 3.07 1.76
C THR A 290 18.39 2.19 3.00
N GLN A 291 18.34 2.81 4.18
CA GLN A 291 18.24 2.09 5.45
C GLN A 291 16.78 1.91 5.84
N HIS A 292 16.34 0.66 5.92
CA HIS A 292 15.00 0.26 6.32
C HIS A 292 14.93 0.17 7.83
N ILE A 293 14.01 0.92 8.44
CA ILE A 293 13.77 0.98 9.88
C ILE A 293 12.32 0.56 10.14
N GLY A 294 12.15 -0.62 10.75
CA GLY A 294 10.85 -1.07 11.26
C GLY A 294 10.55 -0.44 12.61
N LEU A 295 9.38 0.17 12.74
CA LEU A 295 8.89 0.79 13.96
C LEU A 295 7.66 0.05 14.46
N HIS A 296 7.72 -0.34 15.72
CA HIS A 296 6.55 -0.78 16.46
C HIS A 296 6.07 0.34 17.38
N PRO A 297 4.76 0.64 17.43
CA PRO A 297 4.23 1.65 18.33
C PRO A 297 4.65 1.42 19.79
N ILE A 298 4.93 2.50 20.50
CA ILE A 298 5.19 2.43 21.94
C ILE A 298 3.88 2.00 22.61
N PRO A 299 3.89 0.92 23.41
CA PRO A 299 2.66 0.48 24.07
C PRO A 299 2.18 1.54 25.06
N ASP A 300 0.89 1.86 24.97
CA ASP A 300 0.22 2.70 25.96
C ASP A 300 0.38 2.13 27.38
N ARG A 301 0.13 2.97 28.40
CA ARG A 301 0.21 2.58 29.82
C ARG A 301 -0.48 1.23 30.13
N SER A 302 -1.63 0.97 29.50
CA SER A 302 -2.36 -0.30 29.63
C SER A 302 -1.61 -1.48 28.98
N GLY A 303 -0.99 -1.27 27.82
CA GLY A 303 -0.13 -2.23 27.12
C GLY A 303 1.11 -2.60 27.93
N LEU A 304 1.77 -1.60 28.54
CA LEU A 304 2.90 -1.84 29.44
C LEU A 304 2.52 -2.70 30.64
N TRP A 305 1.39 -2.42 31.28
CA TRP A 305 0.87 -3.25 32.39
C TRP A 305 0.56 -4.67 31.94
N ARG A 306 0.01 -4.84 30.74
CA ARG A 306 -0.25 -6.17 30.17
C ARG A 306 1.05 -6.93 29.96
N TYR A 307 2.07 -6.31 29.36
CA TYR A 307 3.37 -6.93 29.13
C TYR A 307 4.08 -7.30 30.44
N LEU A 308 4.06 -6.41 31.43
CA LEU A 308 4.63 -6.66 32.76
C LEU A 308 3.93 -7.86 33.43
N SER A 309 2.60 -7.88 33.41
CA SER A 309 1.78 -8.96 33.97
C SER A 309 2.05 -10.29 33.28
N THR A 310 2.09 -10.33 31.94
CA THR A 310 2.40 -11.55 31.19
C THR A 310 3.83 -12.04 31.45
N THR A 311 4.80 -11.14 31.58
CA THR A 311 6.19 -11.52 31.87
C THR A 311 6.33 -12.11 33.28
N LEU A 312 5.68 -11.49 34.26
CA LEU A 312 5.64 -11.99 35.64
C LEU A 312 4.94 -13.35 35.73
N LEU A 313 3.81 -13.51 35.01
CA LEU A 313 3.10 -14.78 34.91
C LEU A 313 4.01 -15.86 34.27
N LEU A 314 4.75 -15.53 33.23
CA LEU A 314 5.66 -16.46 32.58
C LEU A 314 6.78 -16.91 33.54
N LEU A 315 7.40 -15.97 34.26
CA LEU A 315 8.46 -16.26 35.24
C LEU A 315 7.96 -17.15 36.39
N THR A 316 6.78 -16.85 36.94
CA THR A 316 6.17 -17.65 38.01
C THR A 316 5.79 -19.05 37.53
N MET A 317 5.22 -19.17 36.32
CA MET A 317 4.94 -20.48 35.72
C MET A 317 6.22 -21.27 35.45
N LEU A 318 7.29 -20.63 34.97
CA LEU A 318 8.58 -21.30 34.75
C LEU A 318 9.16 -21.81 36.08
N GLY A 319 9.15 -20.97 37.12
CA GLY A 319 9.62 -21.34 38.45
C GLY A 319 8.84 -22.51 39.05
N SER A 320 7.50 -22.48 38.94
CA SER A 320 6.66 -23.58 39.42
C SER A 320 6.88 -24.88 38.62
N ALA A 321 7.10 -24.80 37.30
CA ALA A 321 7.41 -25.98 36.48
C ALA A 321 8.74 -26.62 36.90
N ILE A 322 9.79 -25.80 37.12
CA ILE A 322 11.09 -26.28 37.60
C ILE A 322 10.95 -26.93 38.99
N TYR A 323 10.28 -26.25 39.93
CA TYR A 323 10.10 -26.75 41.28
C TYR A 323 9.34 -28.09 41.31
N ASN A 324 8.20 -28.15 40.62
CA ASN A 324 7.40 -29.38 40.54
C ASN A 324 8.15 -30.49 39.79
N GLY A 325 8.94 -30.15 38.76
CA GLY A 325 9.81 -31.09 38.06
C GLY A 325 10.85 -31.73 38.98
N VAL A 326 11.53 -30.93 39.81
CA VAL A 326 12.50 -31.43 40.80
C VAL A 326 11.81 -32.34 41.84
N GLN A 327 10.64 -31.95 42.33
CA GLN A 327 9.90 -32.77 43.28
C GLN A 327 9.40 -34.09 42.67
N ALA A 328 8.91 -34.06 41.43
CA ALA A 328 8.50 -35.25 40.70
C ALA A 328 9.69 -36.19 40.47
N TRP A 329 10.85 -35.65 40.08
CA TRP A 329 12.09 -36.41 39.93
C TRP A 329 12.53 -37.07 41.25
N ARG A 330 12.55 -36.31 42.36
CA ARG A 330 12.86 -36.85 43.69
C ARG A 330 11.89 -37.94 44.10
N ARG A 331 10.59 -37.76 43.85
CA ARG A 331 9.56 -38.78 44.12
C ARG A 331 9.77 -40.02 43.25
N TYR A 332 10.10 -39.86 41.98
CA TYR A 332 10.39 -40.95 41.07
C TYR A 332 11.63 -41.75 41.50
N GLN A 333 12.72 -41.08 41.90
CA GLN A 333 13.91 -41.74 42.44
C GLN A 333 13.61 -42.51 43.73
N ARG A 334 12.85 -41.91 44.67
CA ARG A 334 12.39 -42.59 45.90
C ARG A 334 11.47 -43.77 45.60
N HIS A 335 10.61 -43.68 44.59
CA HIS A 335 9.75 -44.78 44.17
C HIS A 335 10.56 -45.92 43.54
N ARG A 336 11.51 -45.62 42.65
CA ARG A 336 12.43 -46.62 42.07
C ARG A 336 13.24 -47.33 43.15
N THR A 337 13.82 -46.59 44.09
CA THR A 337 14.57 -47.20 45.21
C THR A 337 13.69 -48.04 46.12
N ARG A 338 12.44 -47.63 46.38
CA ARG A 338 11.47 -48.48 47.11
C ARG A 338 11.12 -49.75 46.33
N MET A 339 10.82 -49.67 45.04
CA MET A 339 10.51 -50.84 44.23
C MET A 339 11.69 -51.82 44.17
N MET A 340 12.93 -51.33 44.02
CA MET A 340 14.13 -52.18 44.08
C MET A 340 14.28 -52.87 45.44
N LYS A 341 14.01 -52.18 46.56
CA LYS A 341 14.05 -52.78 47.91
C LYS A 341 12.96 -53.82 48.11
N ILE A 342 11.74 -53.55 47.63
CA ILE A 342 10.62 -54.50 47.72
C ILE A 342 10.95 -55.75 46.91
N GLN A 343 11.47 -55.59 45.70
CA GLN A 343 11.86 -56.71 44.85
C GLN A 343 13.01 -57.52 45.47
N ALA A 344 14.03 -56.87 46.02
CA ALA A 344 15.11 -57.55 46.75
C ALA A 344 14.63 -58.29 48.00
N TYR A 345 13.65 -57.73 48.74
CA TYR A 345 13.05 -58.40 49.89
C TYR A 345 12.32 -59.69 49.47
N TYR A 346 11.45 -59.62 48.45
CA TYR A 346 10.76 -60.81 47.96
C TYR A 346 11.73 -61.84 47.33
N GLU A 347 12.77 -61.41 46.62
CA GLU A 347 13.83 -62.30 46.11
C GLU A 347 14.58 -63.02 47.23
N SER A 348 14.85 -62.34 48.36
CA SER A 348 15.46 -62.96 49.54
C SER A 348 14.55 -63.94 50.29
N CYS A 349 13.23 -63.71 50.29
CA CYS A 349 12.26 -64.65 50.86
C CYS A 349 11.99 -65.87 49.97
N LEU A 350 12.09 -65.70 48.64
CA LEU A 350 11.93 -66.79 47.68
C LEU A 350 13.22 -67.62 47.51
N ASN A 351 14.37 -67.07 47.89
CA ASN A 351 15.66 -67.75 47.93
C ASN A 351 16.42 -67.35 49.20
N PRO A 352 16.15 -67.99 50.36
CA PRO A 352 16.93 -67.73 51.57
C PRO A 352 18.38 -68.09 51.25
N GLN A 353 19.27 -67.09 51.27
CA GLN A 353 20.70 -67.38 51.20
C GLN A 353 21.01 -68.39 52.31
N LEU A 354 21.59 -69.53 51.91
CA LEU A 354 22.17 -70.56 52.77
C LEU A 354 23.29 -69.92 53.61
N ILE A 355 22.93 -69.19 54.65
CA ILE A 355 23.82 -68.98 55.78
C ILE A 355 23.59 -70.20 56.67
N THR A 356 24.42 -71.21 56.48
CA THR A 356 24.48 -72.40 57.33
C THR A 356 24.66 -71.99 58.79
N PRO A 357 23.80 -72.45 59.72
CA PRO A 357 24.07 -72.30 61.14
C PRO A 357 25.13 -73.34 61.52
N SER A 358 26.30 -72.90 61.97
CA SER A 358 27.19 -73.76 62.74
C SER A 358 26.66 -73.82 64.17
N GLU A 359 25.77 -74.76 64.43
CA GLU A 359 25.44 -75.19 65.78
C GLU A 359 26.03 -76.59 65.98
N SER A 360 27.10 -76.66 66.77
CA SER A 360 27.38 -77.83 67.60
C SER A 360 27.98 -77.34 68.92
N LEU A 361 27.15 -77.37 69.95
CA LEU A 361 27.54 -77.25 71.35
C LEU A 361 28.45 -78.43 71.76
N ILE A 362 29.50 -78.11 72.54
CA ILE A 362 30.14 -78.86 73.63
C ILE A 362 30.63 -80.30 73.33
N GLU A 363 31.93 -80.45 73.08
CA GLU A 363 32.88 -81.29 73.85
C GLU A 363 34.33 -80.84 73.59
#